data_AF-C1N0U5-F1
#
_entry.id   AF-C1N0U5-F1
#
_cell.length_a   1.000
_cell.length_b   1.000
_cell.length_c   1.000
_cell.angle_alpha   90.00
_cell.angle_beta   90.00
_cell.angle_gamma   90.00
#
_symmetry.space_group_name_H-M   'P 1'
#
loop_
_entity.id
_entity.type
_entity.pdbx_description
1 polymer ?
#
loop_
_entity_poly.entity_id
_entity_poly.type
_entity_poly.pdbx_seq_one_letter_code
_entity_poly.pdbx_strand_id
1 'polypeptide(L)'
;MAAAAAAAAAARSTTTTTTTTTARPSVAIAAVSRRRRVERRRAATRARAAEKKNEDDAAAAPFTNEGAFQALTGLSGATPSGGPFGGAGAAGGASDPFAAPAPAPPTASAPAGFVSDGVDRASLPAKADADRLLARFDADQRKGLLPGEDTREGAKRCAHPPLRASCRALASKSSRVMLGICAGDCRGAIDALKAWTSDMGLPRGMLHGLDVDGVPKPPPEGPCFVKYNSDSGDAFVSAYGGEYRGVLFTPELGDGAFRQYGYLPLDLPEGGGCDDDDGDDAT
;
A
#
# COMPACT_ATOMS: atom_id res chain seq x y z
N MET A 1 11.49 110.06 5.03
CA MET A 1 12.11 109.38 3.87
C MET A 1 12.08 107.89 4.13
N ALA A 2 11.43 107.15 3.22
CA ALA A 2 11.42 105.69 2.94
C ALA A 2 12.19 104.73 3.87
N ALA A 3 11.76 103.52 4.20
CA ALA A 3 10.58 102.70 3.92
C ALA A 3 10.70 101.49 4.90
N ALA A 4 9.62 101.11 5.57
CA ALA A 4 8.91 99.83 5.41
C ALA A 4 9.31 98.69 6.38
N ALA A 5 8.26 97.98 6.81
CA ALA A 5 8.16 96.73 7.58
C ALA A 5 8.49 96.82 9.09
N ALA A 6 7.55 96.85 10.05
CA ALA A 6 6.41 95.96 10.36
C ALA A 6 6.83 94.48 10.47
N ALA A 7 6.55 93.70 11.52
CA ALA A 7 5.61 93.78 12.63
C ALA A 7 6.17 92.91 13.80
N ALA A 8 6.14 93.39 15.04
CA ALA A 8 5.14 93.12 16.09
C ALA A 8 5.03 91.65 16.54
N ALA A 9 5.36 91.45 17.82
CA ALA A 9 5.46 90.19 18.53
C ALA A 9 4.14 89.75 19.18
N ALA A 10 3.98 88.41 19.24
CA ALA A 10 3.44 87.60 20.32
C ALA A 10 2.03 87.90 20.90
N ALA A 11 1.10 86.99 20.60
CA ALA A 11 0.24 86.39 21.62
C ALA A 11 -0.22 84.99 21.17
N ARG A 12 -0.24 84.09 22.15
CA ARG A 12 -0.40 82.63 22.04
C ARG A 12 -1.81 82.20 21.63
N SER A 13 -1.90 81.13 20.84
CA SER A 13 -3.01 80.17 20.90
C SER A 13 -2.52 78.80 20.49
N THR A 14 -2.48 77.91 21.48
CA THR A 14 -2.26 76.46 21.40
C THR A 14 -3.40 75.79 20.64
N THR A 15 -3.12 75.13 19.52
CA THR A 15 -3.79 73.87 19.11
C THR A 15 -2.91 73.16 18.07
N THR A 16 -2.37 72.00 18.43
CA THR A 16 -1.56 71.16 17.55
C THR A 16 -2.48 70.44 16.55
N THR A 17 -2.38 70.80 15.27
CA THR A 17 -2.95 70.04 14.15
C THR A 17 -1.85 69.11 13.61
N THR A 18 -2.01 67.80 13.82
CA THR A 18 -1.14 66.79 13.18
C THR A 18 -1.77 66.31 11.88
N THR A 19 -0.93 66.32 10.87
CA THR A 19 -1.08 66.01 9.46
C THR A 19 -1.66 64.62 9.15
N THR A 20 -2.44 64.59 8.06
CA THR A 20 -2.88 63.41 7.31
C THR A 20 -1.71 62.52 6.90
N THR A 21 -1.73 61.25 7.31
CA THR A 21 -1.09 60.14 6.60
C THR A 21 -2.14 59.04 6.44
N THR A 22 -2.69 58.91 5.23
CA THR A 22 -3.54 57.80 4.83
C THR A 22 -2.70 56.53 4.79
N ALA A 23 -2.67 55.78 5.91
CA ALA A 23 -2.08 54.46 5.95
C ALA A 23 -3.01 53.47 5.23
N ARG A 24 -2.54 52.92 4.10
CA ARG A 24 -3.08 51.69 3.51
C ARG A 24 -3.05 50.59 4.60
N PRO A 25 -4.18 49.96 4.96
CA PRO A 25 -4.10 48.76 5.79
C PRO A 25 -3.39 47.65 4.99
N SER A 26 -2.25 47.20 5.51
CA SER A 26 -1.43 46.13 4.98
C SER A 26 -2.26 44.92 4.53
N VAL A 27 -2.16 44.60 3.24
CA VAL A 27 -2.72 43.41 2.57
C VAL A 27 -2.39 42.12 3.34
N ALA A 28 -1.26 42.10 4.06
CA ALA A 28 -0.83 40.99 4.89
C ALA A 28 -1.80 40.65 6.04
N ILE A 29 -2.36 41.65 6.75
CA ILE A 29 -3.22 41.39 7.92
C ILE A 29 -4.57 40.82 7.46
N ALA A 30 -5.14 41.36 6.37
CA ALA A 30 -6.36 40.84 5.78
C ALA A 30 -6.21 39.40 5.25
N ALA A 31 -5.03 39.03 4.74
CA ALA A 31 -4.75 37.67 4.28
C ALA A 31 -4.65 36.66 5.43
N VAL A 32 -4.04 37.04 6.56
CA VAL A 32 -3.97 36.20 7.77
C VAL A 32 -5.36 36.00 8.39
N SER A 33 -6.19 37.06 8.45
CA SER A 33 -7.56 36.97 8.95
C SER A 33 -8.45 36.09 8.06
N ARG A 34 -8.27 36.13 6.73
CA ARG A 34 -8.99 35.27 5.79
C ARG A 34 -8.57 33.81 5.91
N ARG A 35 -7.27 33.50 6.06
CA ARG A 35 -6.78 32.13 6.28
C ARG A 35 -7.35 31.52 7.56
N ARG A 36 -7.32 32.25 8.69
CA ARG A 36 -7.90 31.78 9.96
C ARG A 36 -9.42 31.55 9.88
N ARG A 37 -10.15 32.35 9.09
CA ARG A 37 -11.61 32.18 8.90
C ARG A 37 -11.94 30.97 8.03
N VAL A 38 -11.12 30.68 7.01
CA VAL A 38 -11.27 29.47 6.16
C VAL A 38 -10.90 28.21 6.93
N GLU A 39 -9.85 28.23 7.75
CA GLU A 39 -9.47 27.10 8.62
C GLU A 39 -10.53 26.81 9.67
N ARG A 40 -11.10 27.84 10.32
CA ARG A 40 -12.23 27.65 11.26
C ARG A 40 -13.47 27.08 10.59
N ARG A 41 -13.78 27.50 9.36
CA ARG A 41 -14.88 26.90 8.58
C ARG A 41 -14.59 25.44 8.24
N ARG A 42 -13.38 25.11 7.78
CA ARG A 42 -12.97 23.71 7.49
C ARG A 42 -12.99 22.83 8.73
N ALA A 43 -12.56 23.34 9.88
CA ALA A 43 -12.63 22.63 11.16
C ALA A 43 -14.10 22.38 11.59
N ALA A 44 -14.99 23.37 11.44
CA ALA A 44 -16.41 23.20 11.73
C ALA A 44 -17.11 22.22 10.78
N THR A 45 -16.73 22.20 9.50
CA THR A 45 -17.25 21.22 8.52
C THR A 45 -16.74 19.81 8.81
N ARG A 46 -15.47 19.66 9.23
CA ARG A 46 -14.92 18.36 9.67
C ARG A 46 -15.57 17.86 10.97
N ALA A 47 -15.82 18.75 11.93
CA ALA A 47 -16.52 18.39 13.16
C ALA A 47 -17.95 17.90 12.88
N ARG A 48 -18.69 18.59 11.99
CA ARG A 48 -20.04 18.15 11.57
C ARG A 48 -20.02 16.87 10.73
N ALA A 49 -18.99 16.63 9.94
CA ALA A 49 -18.82 15.38 9.20
C ALA A 49 -18.47 14.20 10.13
N ALA A 50 -17.71 14.44 11.19
CA ALA A 50 -17.41 13.45 12.23
C ALA A 50 -18.64 13.13 13.10
N GLU A 51 -19.48 14.13 13.40
CA GLU A 51 -20.72 13.93 14.16
C GLU A 51 -21.75 13.12 13.35
N LYS A 52 -21.89 13.41 12.04
CA LYS A 52 -22.76 12.64 11.15
C LYS A 52 -22.29 11.21 10.91
N LYS A 53 -20.97 10.98 10.90
CA LYS A 53 -20.39 9.63 10.77
C LYS A 53 -20.70 8.73 11.97
N ASN A 54 -20.86 9.31 13.16
CA ASN A 54 -21.14 8.56 14.39
C ASN A 54 -22.60 8.05 14.49
N GLU A 55 -23.54 8.67 13.77
CA GLU A 55 -24.93 8.20 13.69
C GLU A 55 -25.13 7.12 12.62
N ASP A 56 -24.34 7.14 11.53
CA ASP A 56 -24.48 6.18 10.42
C ASP A 56 -23.65 4.88 10.62
N ASP A 57 -22.63 4.88 11.50
CA ASP A 57 -21.74 3.72 11.76
C ASP A 57 -22.31 2.68 12.74
N ALA A 58 -23.51 2.88 13.29
CA ALA A 58 -24.13 1.93 14.24
C ALA A 58 -24.70 0.64 13.59
N ALA A 59 -24.66 0.51 12.26
CA ALA A 59 -25.33 -0.60 11.55
C ALA A 59 -24.48 -1.40 10.54
N ALA A 60 -23.17 -1.15 10.42
CA ALA A 60 -22.32 -1.93 9.52
C ALA A 60 -21.03 -2.37 10.23
N ALA A 61 -20.92 -3.67 10.52
CA ALA A 61 -19.69 -4.24 11.06
C ALA A 61 -18.53 -4.00 10.06
N PRO A 62 -17.37 -3.51 10.51
CA PRO A 62 -16.24 -3.25 9.63
C PRO A 62 -15.69 -4.54 9.03
N PHE A 63 -15.45 -4.54 7.72
CA PHE A 63 -14.86 -5.64 6.98
C PHE A 63 -13.43 -5.92 7.50
N THR A 64 -13.28 -6.97 8.30
CA THR A 64 -11.98 -7.42 8.82
C THR A 64 -11.29 -8.35 7.82
N ASN A 65 -9.96 -8.39 7.83
CA ASN A 65 -9.18 -9.25 6.93
C ASN A 65 -9.57 -10.73 7.03
N GLU A 66 -10.06 -11.21 8.18
CA GLU A 66 -10.63 -12.58 8.33
C GLU A 66 -11.80 -12.87 7.36
N GLY A 67 -12.65 -11.87 7.07
CA GLY A 67 -13.73 -12.00 6.10
C GLY A 67 -13.24 -12.17 4.65
N ALA A 68 -12.10 -11.56 4.32
CA ALA A 68 -11.45 -11.73 3.01
C ALA A 68 -10.88 -13.15 2.80
N PHE A 69 -10.54 -13.85 3.89
CA PHE A 69 -10.02 -15.22 3.88
C PHE A 69 -11.11 -16.30 4.04
N GLN A 70 -12.26 -16.05 4.67
CA GLN A 70 -13.40 -16.99 4.57
C GLN A 70 -13.91 -17.14 3.12
N ALA A 71 -13.75 -16.09 2.30
CA ALA A 71 -13.99 -16.15 0.86
C ALA A 71 -12.91 -16.91 0.06
N LEU A 72 -11.76 -17.27 0.67
CA LEU A 72 -10.70 -18.08 0.03
C LEU A 72 -10.95 -19.59 0.15
N THR A 73 -11.55 -20.05 1.23
CA THR A 73 -11.86 -21.48 1.46
C THR A 73 -13.10 -21.96 0.69
N GLY A 74 -14.06 -21.08 0.39
CA GLY A 74 -15.32 -21.43 -0.29
C GLY A 74 -15.24 -21.66 -1.81
N LEU A 75 -14.08 -21.41 -2.44
CA LEU A 75 -13.88 -21.58 -3.88
C LEU A 75 -13.23 -22.92 -4.27
N SER A 76 -12.84 -23.77 -3.30
CA SER A 76 -12.58 -25.18 -3.56
C SER A 76 -13.91 -25.93 -3.57
N GLY A 77 -14.27 -26.47 -4.72
CA GLY A 77 -15.58 -27.03 -5.03
C GLY A 77 -16.20 -27.92 -3.95
N ALA A 78 -17.51 -27.77 -3.83
CA ALA A 78 -18.38 -28.69 -3.12
C ALA A 78 -18.27 -30.11 -3.71
N THR A 79 -17.96 -31.08 -2.85
CA THR A 79 -18.51 -32.44 -2.95
C THR A 79 -18.94 -32.89 -1.55
N PRO A 80 -20.12 -33.51 -1.41
CA PRO A 80 -20.77 -33.73 -0.13
C PRO A 80 -20.13 -34.88 0.65
N SER A 81 -19.73 -34.62 1.89
CA SER A 81 -19.29 -35.64 2.83
C SER A 81 -20.50 -36.41 3.38
N GLY A 82 -20.68 -37.66 2.94
CA GLY A 82 -21.65 -38.59 3.49
C GLY A 82 -21.38 -40.05 3.11
N GLY A 83 -20.46 -40.72 3.86
CA GLY A 83 -20.30 -42.19 3.99
C GLY A 83 -19.75 -42.95 2.78
N PRO A 84 -18.99 -44.06 2.94
CA PRO A 84 -19.54 -45.27 3.60
C PRO A 84 -18.49 -46.23 4.23
N PHE A 85 -17.61 -45.79 5.13
CA PHE A 85 -16.86 -46.68 6.05
C PHE A 85 -16.55 -45.83 7.30
N GLY A 86 -17.03 -46.05 8.51
CA GLY A 86 -17.37 -47.30 9.18
C GLY A 86 -16.47 -47.40 10.42
N GLY A 87 -17.01 -47.09 11.60
CA GLY A 87 -16.60 -47.71 12.86
C GLY A 87 -15.39 -47.13 13.61
N ALA A 88 -15.66 -46.67 14.84
CA ALA A 88 -14.67 -46.52 15.90
C ALA A 88 -14.11 -47.89 16.37
N GLY A 89 -12.90 -47.90 16.94
CA GLY A 89 -12.52 -48.90 17.95
C GLY A 89 -11.13 -49.54 17.83
N ALA A 90 -10.24 -49.14 18.74
CA ALA A 90 -9.35 -49.95 19.58
C ALA A 90 -8.47 -51.12 19.03
N ALA A 91 -7.17 -51.00 19.37
CA ALA A 91 -6.27 -51.99 19.98
C ALA A 91 -5.97 -53.35 19.29
N GLY A 92 -4.67 -53.68 19.25
CA GLY A 92 -4.18 -55.08 19.24
C GLY A 92 -3.09 -55.34 18.21
N GLY A 93 -1.86 -55.56 18.68
CA GLY A 93 -0.72 -55.91 17.84
C GLY A 93 -0.73 -57.36 17.38
N ALA A 94 -0.33 -57.57 16.12
CA ALA A 94 0.30 -58.78 15.62
C ALA A 94 1.11 -58.38 14.37
N SER A 95 2.37 -58.80 14.31
CA SER A 95 3.30 -58.54 13.21
C SER A 95 2.95 -59.40 11.98
N ASP A 96 2.67 -58.75 10.86
CA ASP A 96 2.30 -59.39 9.59
C ASP A 96 3.56 -59.66 8.73
N PRO A 97 3.87 -60.91 8.35
CA PRO A 97 5.10 -61.28 7.63
C PRO A 97 5.12 -60.91 6.13
N PHE A 98 4.13 -60.15 5.63
CA PHE A 98 4.05 -59.68 4.24
C PHE A 98 4.27 -58.16 4.06
N ALA A 99 4.74 -57.45 5.10
CA ALA A 99 5.09 -56.04 5.01
C ALA A 99 6.32 -55.82 4.10
N ALA A 100 6.08 -55.49 2.84
CA ALA A 100 7.11 -54.89 1.98
C ALA A 100 7.60 -53.57 2.62
N PRO A 101 8.90 -53.24 2.54
CA PRO A 101 9.41 -52.02 3.12
C PRO A 101 8.67 -50.82 2.51
N ALA A 102 8.11 -49.98 3.38
CA ALA A 102 7.51 -48.72 2.96
C ALA A 102 8.56 -47.92 2.15
N PRO A 103 8.20 -47.40 0.95
CA PRO A 103 9.09 -46.51 0.25
C PRO A 103 9.41 -45.33 1.17
N ALA A 104 10.70 -44.98 1.26
CA ALA A 104 11.13 -43.80 1.99
C ALA A 104 10.26 -42.60 1.59
N PRO A 105 9.86 -41.73 2.54
CA PRO A 105 9.13 -40.52 2.19
C PRO A 105 9.95 -39.78 1.14
N PRO A 106 9.33 -39.28 0.04
CA PRO A 106 10.06 -38.43 -0.88
C PRO A 106 10.65 -37.31 -0.02
N THR A 107 11.98 -37.18 -0.05
CA THR A 107 12.64 -35.97 0.42
C THR A 107 11.93 -34.84 -0.31
N ALA A 108 11.09 -34.10 0.42
CA ALA A 108 10.33 -33.00 -0.13
C ALA A 108 11.36 -32.01 -0.67
N SER A 109 11.60 -32.09 -1.98
CA SER A 109 12.39 -31.11 -2.69
C SER A 109 11.72 -29.79 -2.36
N ALA A 110 12.44 -28.90 -1.68
CA ALA A 110 11.91 -27.59 -1.34
C ALA A 110 11.35 -27.00 -2.64
N PRO A 111 10.11 -26.49 -2.64
CA PRO A 111 9.49 -25.99 -3.86
C PRO A 111 10.45 -24.99 -4.50
N ALA A 112 10.72 -25.21 -5.79
CA ALA A 112 11.57 -24.31 -6.55
C ALA A 112 10.83 -22.96 -6.60
N GLY A 113 11.21 -22.04 -5.71
CA GLY A 113 10.52 -20.76 -5.60
C GLY A 113 10.63 -19.92 -6.88
N PHE A 114 9.87 -18.84 -6.91
CA PHE A 114 9.62 -18.04 -8.11
C PHE A 114 10.76 -17.05 -8.37
N VAL A 115 11.32 -17.10 -9.59
CA VAL A 115 12.37 -16.18 -10.04
C VAL A 115 12.17 -15.91 -11.53
N SER A 116 12.24 -14.64 -11.93
CA SER A 116 12.17 -14.26 -13.34
C SER A 116 13.46 -14.61 -14.08
N ASP A 117 13.37 -14.81 -15.39
CA ASP A 117 14.54 -14.99 -16.24
C ASP A 117 15.52 -13.82 -16.08
N GLY A 118 16.82 -14.13 -16.02
CA GLY A 118 17.89 -13.14 -15.89
C GLY A 118 18.15 -12.62 -14.47
N VAL A 119 17.38 -13.03 -13.46
CA VAL A 119 17.68 -12.71 -12.05
C VAL A 119 18.54 -13.80 -11.43
N ASP A 120 19.75 -13.43 -11.00
CA ASP A 120 20.63 -14.32 -10.25
C ASP A 120 20.17 -14.46 -8.80
N ARG A 121 19.79 -15.67 -8.40
CA ARG A 121 19.37 -16.02 -7.04
C ARG A 121 20.45 -15.73 -5.99
N ALA A 122 21.72 -15.85 -6.35
CA ALA A 122 22.82 -15.60 -5.42
C ALA A 122 23.01 -14.11 -5.10
N SER A 123 22.56 -13.22 -6.00
CA SER A 123 22.61 -11.77 -5.81
C SER A 123 21.48 -11.21 -4.92
N LEU A 124 20.44 -12.02 -4.66
CA LEU A 124 19.29 -11.62 -3.85
C LEU A 124 19.64 -11.57 -2.35
N PRO A 125 19.04 -10.65 -1.57
CA PRO A 125 19.28 -10.58 -0.14
C PRO A 125 18.90 -11.87 0.59
N ALA A 126 19.53 -12.11 1.76
CA ALA A 126 19.19 -13.23 2.60
C ALA A 126 17.72 -13.15 3.07
N LYS A 127 17.08 -14.32 3.30
CA LYS A 127 15.67 -14.41 3.74
C LYS A 127 15.39 -13.51 4.95
N ALA A 128 16.27 -13.56 5.95
CA ALA A 128 16.10 -12.81 7.20
C ALA A 128 16.18 -11.29 6.99
N ASP A 129 17.04 -10.82 6.08
CA ASP A 129 17.19 -9.40 5.79
C ASP A 129 16.01 -8.87 4.97
N ALA A 130 15.57 -9.64 3.96
CA ALA A 130 14.39 -9.33 3.18
C ALA A 130 13.12 -9.26 4.04
N ASP A 131 12.94 -10.24 4.93
CA ASP A 131 11.83 -10.29 5.90
C ASP A 131 11.85 -9.07 6.84
N ARG A 132 13.01 -8.78 7.43
CA ARG A 132 13.17 -7.64 8.34
C ARG A 132 12.87 -6.32 7.64
N LEU A 133 13.34 -6.13 6.41
CA LEU A 133 13.13 -4.91 5.65
C LEU A 133 11.65 -4.72 5.31
N LEU A 134 10.98 -5.75 4.79
CA LEU A 134 9.57 -5.68 4.44
C LEU A 134 8.67 -5.53 5.68
N ALA A 135 8.99 -6.21 6.77
CA ALA A 135 8.27 -6.07 8.04
C ALA A 135 8.43 -4.65 8.62
N ARG A 136 9.63 -4.06 8.52
CA ARG A 136 9.85 -2.66 8.92
C ARG A 136 9.04 -1.70 8.06
N PHE A 137 9.08 -1.86 6.73
CA PHE A 137 8.30 -1.02 5.81
C PHE A 137 6.81 -1.07 6.14
N ASP A 138 6.25 -2.27 6.31
CA ASP A 138 4.84 -2.48 6.68
C ASP A 138 4.50 -1.79 8.01
N ALA A 139 5.34 -1.97 9.04
CA ALA A 139 5.13 -1.35 10.35
C ALA A 139 5.20 0.19 10.30
N ASP A 140 6.17 0.74 9.59
CA ASP A 140 6.36 2.19 9.46
C ASP A 140 5.23 2.81 8.61
N GLN A 141 4.78 2.13 7.55
CA GLN A 141 3.64 2.56 6.75
C GLN A 141 2.35 2.61 7.56
N ARG A 142 2.04 1.58 8.33
CA ARG A 142 0.82 1.54 9.17
C ARG A 142 0.81 2.63 10.25
N LYS A 143 1.99 3.08 10.67
CA LYS A 143 2.14 4.19 11.62
C LYS A 143 2.20 5.56 10.95
N GLY A 144 2.20 5.63 9.61
CA GLY A 144 2.38 6.87 8.87
C GLY A 144 3.78 7.48 9.05
N LEU A 145 4.79 6.64 9.30
CA LEU A 145 6.19 7.03 9.54
C LEU A 145 7.08 6.86 8.31
N LEU A 146 6.52 6.51 7.16
CA LEU A 146 7.31 6.46 5.93
C LEU A 146 7.86 7.85 5.60
N PRO A 147 9.14 7.94 5.19
CA PRO A 147 9.72 9.19 4.72
C PRO A 147 8.93 9.71 3.50
N GLY A 148 8.81 11.04 3.40
CA GLY A 148 8.22 11.67 2.23
C GLY A 148 9.06 11.42 0.97
N GLU A 149 8.42 11.41 -0.20
CA GLU A 149 9.10 11.20 -1.49
C GLU A 149 10.13 12.30 -1.82
N ASP A 150 10.07 13.43 -1.12
CA ASP A 150 11.01 14.56 -1.20
C ASP A 150 12.33 14.30 -0.45
N THR A 151 12.38 13.32 0.43
CA THR A 151 13.62 12.93 1.11
C THR A 151 14.37 11.87 0.30
N ARG A 152 15.68 11.76 0.51
CA ARG A 152 16.49 10.68 -0.11
C ARG A 152 15.95 9.30 0.23
N GLU A 153 15.48 9.09 1.45
CA GLU A 153 15.01 7.80 1.94
C GLU A 153 13.63 7.42 1.38
N GLY A 154 12.75 8.39 1.12
CA GLY A 154 11.43 8.16 0.55
C GLY A 154 11.39 8.24 -0.97
N ALA A 155 12.39 8.83 -1.61
CA ALA A 155 12.47 8.91 -3.05
C ALA A 155 12.45 7.51 -3.69
N LYS A 156 11.58 7.31 -4.69
CA LYS A 156 11.38 6.01 -5.36
C LYS A 156 12.67 5.34 -5.81
N ARG A 157 13.60 6.12 -6.39
CA ARG A 157 14.92 5.65 -6.84
C ARG A 157 15.77 5.01 -5.74
N CYS A 158 15.55 5.39 -4.48
CA CYS A 158 16.27 4.85 -3.31
C CYS A 158 15.45 3.81 -2.55
N ALA A 159 14.15 4.05 -2.37
CA ALA A 159 13.29 3.15 -1.62
C ALA A 159 12.94 1.87 -2.39
N HIS A 160 12.69 1.96 -3.71
CA HIS A 160 12.17 0.84 -4.49
C HIS A 160 13.17 -0.30 -4.69
N PRO A 161 14.45 -0.07 -5.05
CA PRO A 161 15.39 -1.17 -5.30
C PRO A 161 15.52 -2.18 -4.14
N PRO A 162 15.78 -1.77 -2.88
CA PRO A 162 15.90 -2.74 -1.78
C PRO A 162 14.56 -3.42 -1.43
N LEU A 163 13.43 -2.73 -1.56
CA LEU A 163 12.10 -3.31 -1.37
C LEU A 163 11.80 -4.38 -2.43
N ARG A 164 12.06 -4.07 -3.71
CA ARG A 164 11.89 -5.00 -4.84
C ARG A 164 12.80 -6.22 -4.70
N ALA A 165 14.08 -6.01 -4.38
CA ALA A 165 15.02 -7.10 -4.15
C ALA A 165 14.57 -8.01 -3.00
N SER A 166 14.01 -7.45 -1.93
CA SER A 166 13.46 -8.20 -0.81
C SER A 166 12.23 -9.03 -1.20
N CYS A 167 11.32 -8.48 -2.01
CA CYS A 167 10.17 -9.23 -2.54
C CYS A 167 10.62 -10.41 -3.39
N ARG A 168 11.55 -10.19 -4.33
CA ARG A 168 12.15 -11.25 -5.16
C ARG A 168 12.84 -12.33 -4.32
N ALA A 169 13.57 -11.93 -3.28
CA ALA A 169 14.24 -12.86 -2.38
C ALA A 169 13.25 -13.79 -1.66
N LEU A 170 12.13 -13.25 -1.16
CA LEU A 170 11.10 -14.07 -0.52
C LEU A 170 10.36 -14.93 -1.54
N ALA A 171 9.96 -14.40 -2.69
CA ALA A 171 9.31 -15.16 -3.76
C ALA A 171 10.16 -16.35 -4.23
N SER A 172 11.49 -16.16 -4.35
CA SER A 172 12.44 -17.23 -4.73
C SER A 172 12.53 -18.39 -3.74
N LYS A 173 11.96 -18.23 -2.54
CA LYS A 173 11.95 -19.20 -1.44
C LYS A 173 10.53 -19.63 -1.05
N SER A 174 9.53 -19.22 -1.83
CA SER A 174 8.12 -19.48 -1.55
C SER A 174 7.59 -20.70 -2.29
N SER A 175 6.71 -21.45 -1.63
CA SER A 175 5.86 -22.46 -2.29
C SER A 175 4.73 -21.80 -3.08
N ARG A 176 4.24 -20.67 -2.55
CA ARG A 176 3.10 -19.92 -3.09
C ARG A 176 3.26 -18.43 -2.81
N VAL A 177 2.78 -17.62 -3.73
CA VAL A 177 2.67 -16.17 -3.59
C VAL A 177 1.24 -15.76 -3.93
N MET A 178 0.62 -15.03 -3.00
CA MET A 178 -0.64 -14.34 -3.25
C MET A 178 -0.39 -12.83 -3.30
N LEU A 179 -1.11 -12.14 -4.19
CA LEU A 179 -1.08 -10.68 -4.28
C LEU A 179 -2.49 -10.12 -4.10
N GLY A 180 -2.61 -9.04 -3.34
CA GLY A 180 -3.80 -8.20 -3.25
C GLY A 180 -3.47 -6.79 -3.70
N ILE A 181 -3.95 -6.38 -4.87
CA ILE A 181 -3.59 -5.10 -5.50
C ILE A 181 -4.78 -4.16 -5.40
N CYS A 182 -4.62 -3.05 -4.68
CA CYS A 182 -5.61 -1.97 -4.59
C CYS A 182 -5.12 -0.78 -5.42
N ALA A 183 -5.85 -0.42 -6.49
CA ALA A 183 -5.47 0.70 -7.35
C ALA A 183 -6.62 1.72 -7.50
N GLY A 184 -6.29 2.92 -8.00
CA GLY A 184 -7.26 3.97 -8.27
C GLY A 184 -8.23 3.65 -9.41
N ASP A 185 -7.84 2.73 -10.29
CA ASP A 185 -8.64 2.23 -11.39
C ASP A 185 -8.21 0.80 -11.79
N CYS A 186 -9.07 0.13 -12.56
CA CYS A 186 -8.82 -1.24 -13.01
C CYS A 186 -7.63 -1.38 -13.97
N ARG A 187 -7.33 -0.36 -14.79
CA ARG A 187 -6.18 -0.40 -15.69
C ARG A 187 -4.89 -0.41 -14.89
N GLY A 188 -4.75 0.49 -13.92
CA GLY A 188 -3.60 0.53 -13.02
C GLY A 188 -3.44 -0.75 -12.19
N ALA A 189 -4.54 -1.37 -11.75
CA ALA A 189 -4.48 -2.66 -11.05
C ALA A 189 -3.95 -3.80 -11.95
N ILE A 190 -4.40 -3.86 -13.20
CA ILE A 190 -3.99 -4.88 -14.18
C ILE A 190 -2.54 -4.65 -14.63
N ASP A 191 -2.14 -3.39 -14.83
CA ASP A 191 -0.76 -3.03 -15.19
C ASP A 191 0.20 -3.41 -14.05
N ALA A 192 -0.17 -3.12 -12.79
CA ALA A 192 0.57 -3.59 -11.62
C ALA A 192 0.63 -5.13 -11.56
N LEU A 193 -0.48 -5.85 -11.79
CA LEU A 193 -0.47 -7.32 -11.82
C LEU A 193 0.56 -7.85 -12.83
N LYS A 194 0.57 -7.30 -14.05
CA LYS A 194 1.52 -7.71 -15.10
C LYS A 194 2.96 -7.40 -14.68
N ALA A 195 3.22 -6.22 -14.13
CA ALA A 195 4.55 -5.83 -13.68
C ALA A 195 5.07 -6.75 -12.58
N TRP A 196 4.27 -6.98 -11.53
CA TRP A 196 4.63 -7.83 -10.39
C TRP A 196 4.82 -9.29 -10.77
N THR A 197 3.95 -9.84 -11.62
CA THR A 197 4.09 -11.23 -12.08
C THR A 197 5.30 -11.42 -12.99
N SER A 198 5.59 -10.45 -13.87
CA SER A 198 6.84 -10.45 -14.66
C SER A 198 8.07 -10.42 -13.78
N ASP A 199 8.07 -9.53 -12.79
CA ASP A 199 9.25 -9.20 -11.98
C ASP A 199 9.78 -10.36 -11.15
N MET A 200 8.87 -11.19 -10.64
CA MET A 200 9.18 -12.32 -9.78
C MET A 200 9.13 -13.66 -10.53
N GLY A 201 8.83 -13.65 -11.83
CA GLY A 201 8.67 -14.90 -12.60
C GLY A 201 7.49 -15.74 -12.12
N LEU A 202 6.39 -15.07 -11.74
CA LEU A 202 5.18 -15.74 -11.30
C LEU A 202 4.37 -16.28 -12.49
N PRO A 203 3.66 -17.41 -12.34
CA PRO A 203 2.79 -17.94 -13.38
C PRO A 203 1.67 -16.97 -13.73
N ARG A 204 1.19 -17.06 -14.96
CA ARG A 204 0.08 -16.25 -15.46
C ARG A 204 -1.03 -17.14 -15.94
N GLY A 205 -2.21 -16.93 -15.39
CA GLY A 205 -3.45 -17.60 -15.75
C GLY A 205 -4.48 -16.62 -16.29
N MET A 206 -5.75 -16.96 -16.09
CA MET A 206 -6.88 -16.17 -16.53
C MET A 206 -7.13 -14.99 -15.59
N LEU A 207 -7.61 -13.88 -16.16
CA LEU A 207 -8.15 -12.76 -15.41
C LEU A 207 -9.67 -12.84 -15.41
N HIS A 208 -10.24 -13.14 -14.26
CA HIS A 208 -11.67 -13.24 -14.02
C HIS A 208 -12.27 -11.92 -13.52
N GLY A 209 -13.59 -11.76 -13.66
CA GLY A 209 -14.32 -10.60 -13.16
C GLY A 209 -14.57 -9.50 -14.20
N LEU A 210 -14.11 -9.69 -15.43
CA LEU A 210 -14.39 -8.83 -16.59
C LEU A 210 -15.34 -9.49 -17.61
N ASP A 211 -15.93 -10.62 -17.26
CA ASP A 211 -16.92 -11.32 -18.06
C ASP A 211 -17.97 -11.98 -17.15
N VAL A 212 -19.16 -12.24 -17.71
CA VAL A 212 -20.13 -13.18 -17.14
C VAL A 212 -20.62 -14.08 -18.25
N ASP A 213 -20.44 -15.39 -18.07
CA ASP A 213 -20.78 -16.43 -19.04
C ASP A 213 -20.15 -16.17 -20.43
N GLY A 214 -18.91 -15.68 -20.45
CA GLY A 214 -18.18 -15.36 -21.68
C GLY A 214 -18.61 -14.07 -22.37
N VAL A 215 -19.58 -13.33 -21.80
CA VAL A 215 -19.97 -12.00 -22.28
C VAL A 215 -19.12 -10.95 -21.57
N PRO A 216 -18.29 -10.18 -22.32
CA PRO A 216 -17.45 -9.14 -21.72
C PRO A 216 -18.27 -8.10 -20.98
N LYS A 217 -17.76 -7.68 -19.81
CA LYS A 217 -18.27 -6.54 -19.06
C LYS A 217 -17.24 -5.42 -19.04
N PRO A 218 -17.69 -4.16 -19.05
CA PRO A 218 -16.77 -3.06 -18.82
C PRO A 218 -16.11 -3.23 -17.44
N PRO A 219 -14.82 -2.86 -17.29
CA PRO A 219 -14.20 -2.81 -15.99
C PRO A 219 -15.01 -1.94 -15.02
N PRO A 220 -15.06 -2.28 -13.72
CA PRO A 220 -15.65 -1.42 -12.71
C PRO A 220 -15.15 0.03 -12.82
N GLU A 221 -16.06 0.99 -12.68
CA GLU A 221 -15.69 2.40 -12.59
C GLU A 221 -15.07 2.70 -11.22
N GLY A 222 -13.99 3.49 -11.21
CA GLY A 222 -13.30 3.88 -9.99
C GLY A 222 -12.33 2.82 -9.48
N PRO A 223 -12.02 2.82 -8.16
CA PRO A 223 -10.98 1.96 -7.61
C PRO A 223 -11.29 0.48 -7.76
N CYS A 224 -10.23 -0.30 -8.03
CA CYS A 224 -10.34 -1.74 -8.26
C CYS A 224 -9.40 -2.51 -7.34
N PHE A 225 -9.81 -3.75 -7.06
CA PHE A 225 -9.04 -4.73 -6.34
C PHE A 225 -8.76 -5.92 -7.25
N VAL A 226 -7.50 -6.35 -7.32
CA VAL A 226 -7.10 -7.58 -7.99
C VAL A 226 -6.54 -8.55 -6.96
N LYS A 227 -7.08 -9.76 -6.94
CA LYS A 227 -6.62 -10.87 -6.11
C LYS A 227 -5.97 -11.91 -7.00
N TYR A 228 -4.71 -12.23 -6.74
CA TYR A 228 -3.93 -13.16 -7.54
C TYR A 228 -3.42 -14.33 -6.69
N ASN A 229 -3.34 -15.53 -7.29
CA ASN A 229 -2.77 -16.73 -6.67
C ASN A 229 -1.77 -17.42 -7.60
N SER A 230 -0.55 -17.69 -7.14
CA SER A 230 0.46 -18.40 -7.92
C SER A 230 0.20 -19.88 -8.17
N ASP A 231 -0.71 -20.54 -7.45
CA ASP A 231 -0.96 -21.97 -7.70
C ASP A 231 -1.51 -22.23 -9.11
N SER A 232 -2.42 -21.37 -9.57
CA SER A 232 -2.98 -21.41 -10.93
C SER A 232 -2.46 -20.28 -11.83
N GLY A 233 -1.92 -19.23 -11.23
CA GLY A 233 -1.60 -17.98 -11.93
C GLY A 233 -2.84 -17.11 -12.20
N ASP A 234 -4.03 -17.55 -11.80
CA ASP A 234 -5.27 -16.80 -12.05
C ASP A 234 -5.37 -15.58 -11.14
N ALA A 235 -6.11 -14.59 -11.63
CA ALA A 235 -6.46 -13.40 -10.89
C ALA A 235 -7.96 -13.09 -11.02
N PHE A 236 -8.51 -12.43 -10.00
CA PHE A 236 -9.89 -11.94 -9.99
C PHE A 236 -9.89 -10.44 -9.77
N VAL A 237 -10.56 -9.69 -10.64
CA VAL A 237 -10.75 -8.24 -10.47
C VAL A 237 -12.17 -7.92 -9.99
N SER A 238 -12.27 -6.97 -9.06
CA SER A 238 -13.55 -6.45 -8.57
C SER A 238 -13.47 -4.96 -8.28
N ALA A 239 -14.64 -4.31 -8.15
CA ALA A 239 -14.73 -2.97 -7.59
C ALA A 239 -14.17 -2.95 -6.16
N TYR A 240 -13.56 -1.83 -5.77
CA TYR A 240 -12.96 -1.65 -4.45
C TYR A 240 -13.42 -0.36 -3.79
N GLY A 241 -14.18 -0.50 -2.70
CA GLY A 241 -14.68 0.63 -1.91
C GLY A 241 -13.73 1.10 -0.80
N GLY A 242 -12.57 0.47 -0.64
CA GLY A 242 -11.64 0.77 0.46
C GLY A 242 -10.69 1.95 0.17
N GLU A 243 -10.03 2.42 1.22
CA GLU A 243 -9.11 3.57 1.16
C GLU A 243 -7.67 3.18 0.82
N TYR A 244 -7.28 1.91 0.98
CA TYR A 244 -5.91 1.47 0.78
C TYR A 244 -5.50 1.46 -0.68
N ARG A 245 -4.22 1.72 -0.96
CA ARG A 245 -3.63 1.67 -2.31
C ARG A 245 -2.26 1.01 -2.23
N GLY A 246 -1.91 0.24 -3.28
CA GLY A 246 -0.68 -0.53 -3.37
C GLY A 246 -0.92 -2.04 -3.39
N VAL A 247 0.13 -2.81 -3.11
CA VAL A 247 0.16 -4.27 -3.23
C VAL A 247 0.40 -4.91 -1.87
N LEU A 248 -0.51 -5.78 -1.44
CA LEU A 248 -0.25 -6.77 -0.41
C LEU A 248 0.49 -7.94 -1.03
N PHE A 249 1.71 -8.19 -0.57
CA PHE A 249 2.53 -9.32 -0.98
C PHE A 249 2.50 -10.38 0.12
N THR A 250 1.97 -11.56 -0.21
CA THR A 250 1.76 -12.65 0.75
C THR A 250 2.50 -13.92 0.31
N PRO A 251 3.81 -14.03 0.60
CA PRO A 251 4.57 -15.26 0.39
C PRO A 251 4.24 -16.33 1.45
N GLU A 252 4.01 -17.55 0.98
CA GLU A 252 4.04 -18.76 1.80
C GLU A 252 5.45 -19.35 1.71
N LEU A 253 6.16 -19.36 2.85
CA LEU A 253 7.55 -19.80 2.93
C LEU A 253 7.61 -21.25 3.43
N GLY A 254 8.72 -21.94 3.16
CA GLY A 254 8.91 -23.34 3.57
C GLY A 254 8.91 -23.61 5.08
N ASP A 255 8.74 -22.59 5.93
CA ASP A 255 8.50 -22.71 7.37
C ASP A 255 7.00 -22.84 7.72
N GLY A 256 6.12 -22.86 6.72
CA GLY A 256 4.66 -22.94 6.90
C GLY A 256 4.03 -21.64 7.40
N ALA A 257 4.83 -20.57 7.57
CA ALA A 257 4.32 -19.28 7.99
C ALA A 257 3.82 -18.48 6.79
N PHE A 258 2.54 -18.09 6.83
CA PHE A 258 2.00 -17.07 5.94
C PHE A 258 2.47 -15.71 6.42
N ARG A 259 3.24 -15.02 5.59
CA ARG A 259 3.68 -13.65 5.86
C ARG A 259 2.97 -12.73 4.89
N GLN A 260 2.62 -11.53 5.35
CA GLN A 260 1.96 -10.53 4.53
C GLN A 260 2.63 -9.19 4.77
N TYR A 261 3.02 -8.52 3.70
CA TYR A 261 3.67 -7.23 3.73
C TYR A 261 2.94 -6.26 2.80
N GLY A 262 2.75 -5.02 3.23
CA GLY A 262 2.28 -3.97 2.35
C GLY A 262 1.49 -2.89 3.07
N TYR A 263 0.86 -1.99 2.32
CA TYR A 263 0.74 -1.95 0.86
C TYR A 263 2.01 -1.42 0.18
N LEU A 264 2.68 -2.27 -0.59
CA LEU A 264 3.86 -1.91 -1.38
C LEU A 264 3.46 -1.03 -2.58
N PRO A 265 4.36 -0.17 -3.09
CA PRO A 265 4.06 0.68 -4.25
C PRO A 265 3.60 -0.14 -5.48
N LEU A 266 2.60 0.35 -6.22
CA LEU A 266 2.09 -0.32 -7.43
C LEU A 266 3.19 -0.47 -8.50
N ASP A 267 4.02 0.55 -8.61
CA ASP A 267 5.15 0.71 -9.54
C ASP A 267 6.48 0.19 -8.97
N LEU A 268 6.47 -0.56 -7.86
CA LEU A 268 7.69 -1.11 -7.26
C LEU A 268 8.54 -1.91 -8.27
N PRO A 269 7.96 -2.74 -9.17
CA PRO A 269 8.73 -3.46 -10.19
C PRO A 269 9.41 -2.58 -11.25
N GLU A 270 9.02 -1.31 -11.37
CA GLU A 270 9.58 -0.39 -12.36
C GLU A 270 10.80 0.37 -11.82
N GLY A 271 11.04 0.33 -10.50
CA GLY A 271 12.10 1.07 -9.83
C GLY A 271 13.51 0.72 -10.32
N GLY A 272 14.22 1.73 -10.85
CA GLY A 272 15.65 1.73 -11.16
C GLY A 272 16.53 2.11 -9.96
N GLY A 273 17.84 1.89 -10.09
CA GLY A 273 18.83 2.01 -9.01
C GLY A 273 18.94 3.39 -8.37
N CYS A 274 19.43 3.42 -7.14
CA CYS A 274 19.88 4.64 -6.49
C CYS A 274 21.30 4.96 -6.96
N ASP A 275 21.43 5.74 -8.03
CA ASP A 275 22.73 6.29 -8.36
C ASP A 275 23.06 7.38 -7.33
N ASP A 276 24.15 7.18 -6.59
CA ASP A 276 24.76 8.17 -5.70
C ASP A 276 25.49 9.23 -6.55
N ASP A 277 24.76 9.97 -7.38
CA ASP A 277 25.28 11.16 -8.06
C ASP A 277 25.13 12.37 -7.11
N ASP A 278 25.71 12.25 -5.91
CA ASP A 278 26.13 13.41 -5.13
C ASP A 278 27.46 13.86 -5.74
N GLY A 279 27.37 14.59 -6.86
CA GLY A 279 28.48 15.35 -7.38
C GLY A 279 28.98 16.29 -6.28
N ASP A 280 30.08 15.89 -5.64
CA ASP A 280 31.01 16.79 -4.97
C ASP A 280 31.38 17.86 -5.99
N ASP A 281 30.70 19.01 -5.91
CA ASP A 281 31.10 20.23 -6.59
C ASP A 281 32.35 20.75 -5.86
N ALA A 282 33.46 20.08 -6.14
CA ALA A 282 34.79 20.55 -5.86
C ALA A 282 35.11 21.68 -6.85
N THR A 283 34.78 22.91 -6.48
CA THR A 283 35.61 24.10 -6.82
C THR A 283 35.50 25.20 -5.77
#